data_AF-B3CBW0-F1
#
_entry.id   AF-B3CBW0-F1
#
_cell.length_a   1.000
_cell.length_b   1.000
_cell.length_c   1.000
_cell.angle_alpha   90.00
_cell.angle_beta   90.00
_cell.angle_gamma   90.00
#
_symmetry.space_group_name_H-M   'P 1'
#
loop_
_entity.id
_entity.type
_entity.pdbx_description
1 polymer ?
#
loop_
_entity_poly.entity_id
_entity_poly.type
_entity_poly.pdbx_seq_one_letter_code
_entity_poly.pdbx_strand_id
1 'polypeptide(L)'
;MKKNKLIIVCLLVFCLLSCRWTPGNNTKEKEGAEHEEFGLSNDEICIKQDLMRGGAIYYISRATETRNLVNIHDEGRYIQQAYYAGRDLNRQKDGQSPMWSPWPWNPIQVGDYACNRAQILDYKKTGNSLYIKCVPMLWDMADCPAEAVMEQWTTLKGNVIKVRNKLVCQRTDSIYGEGVKRDQEIPAVYLISALKNLYSYFGSAPFTNASVRQTEVKQLILNDPEHFWGAYDDASECWMAFVDDSLWGVGVYTPSATRFLAGRYGNDLEGDALSSATSYIAPLRVERLKKNSVMDYEYYLIIGSLDIIRKKVYEIRENKW
;
A
#
# COMPACT_ATOMS: atom_id res chain seq x y z
N MET A 1 11.60 -9.72 38.02
CA MET A 1 11.32 -10.60 36.87
C MET A 1 11.13 -9.74 35.63
N LYS A 2 12.22 -9.54 34.86
CA LYS A 2 12.21 -8.76 33.61
C LYS A 2 11.55 -9.62 32.53
N LYS A 3 10.36 -9.24 32.05
CA LYS A 3 9.72 -9.91 30.91
C LYS A 3 10.51 -9.56 29.65
N ASN A 4 11.01 -10.60 28.99
CA ASN A 4 11.62 -10.56 27.66
C ASN A 4 10.68 -9.87 26.66
N LYS A 5 11.03 -8.67 26.20
CA LYS A 5 10.49 -8.09 24.97
C LYS A 5 11.21 -8.79 23.81
N LEU A 6 10.61 -9.86 23.30
CA LEU A 6 11.16 -10.67 22.22
C LEU A 6 10.39 -10.34 20.92
N ILE A 7 11.14 -9.82 19.94
CA ILE A 7 10.88 -9.80 18.49
C ILE A 7 9.79 -8.82 18.01
N ILE A 8 10.21 -7.60 17.68
CA ILE A 8 9.63 -6.79 16.61
C ILE A 8 10.39 -7.21 15.35
N VAL A 9 9.81 -8.07 14.51
CA VAL A 9 10.38 -8.36 13.18
C VAL A 9 10.10 -7.18 12.28
N CYS A 10 11.17 -6.64 11.70
CA CYS A 10 11.24 -5.53 10.77
C CYS A 10 10.11 -5.50 9.74
N LEU A 11 9.09 -4.68 10.01
CA LEU A 11 8.42 -3.87 9.02
C LEU A 11 9.10 -2.51 9.14
N LEU A 12 9.92 -2.14 8.18
CA LEU A 12 10.56 -0.84 8.16
C LEU A 12 9.96 -0.06 6.99
N VAL A 13 9.42 1.09 7.35
CA VAL A 13 8.93 2.23 6.57
C VAL A 13 9.50 2.30 5.16
N PHE A 14 8.67 2.53 4.16
CA PHE A 14 9.09 3.14 2.90
C PHE A 14 9.13 4.66 3.03
N CYS A 15 10.06 5.28 2.27
CA CYS A 15 10.21 6.71 1.98
C CYS A 15 11.25 7.52 2.80
N LEU A 16 12.15 8.16 2.03
CA LEU A 16 12.48 9.61 2.04
C LEU A 16 13.97 10.00 2.11
N LEU A 17 14.78 9.48 1.19
CA LEU A 17 15.94 10.20 0.64
C LEU A 17 16.20 9.74 -0.82
N SER A 18 15.15 9.65 -1.65
CA SER A 18 15.36 9.76 -3.10
C SER A 18 15.68 11.22 -3.41
N CYS A 19 16.69 11.44 -4.25
CA CYS A 19 17.36 12.72 -4.47
C CYS A 19 16.43 13.94 -4.52
N ARG A 20 16.86 15.02 -3.83
CA ARG A 20 16.50 16.38 -4.24
C ARG A 20 16.70 16.49 -5.74
N TRP A 21 15.63 16.87 -6.44
CA TRP A 21 15.66 17.18 -7.86
C TRP A 21 16.74 18.25 -8.10
N THR A 22 17.87 17.86 -8.70
CA THR A 22 18.85 18.80 -9.27
C THR A 22 18.67 18.82 -10.78
N PRO A 23 18.30 19.96 -11.39
CA PRO A 23 18.14 20.03 -12.83
C PRO A 23 19.53 19.97 -13.48
N GLY A 24 19.84 18.83 -14.10
CA GLY A 24 21.04 18.60 -14.90
C GLY A 24 20.65 18.28 -16.34
N ASN A 25 21.20 19.05 -17.27
CA ASN A 25 20.85 19.14 -18.69
C ASN A 25 20.86 17.82 -19.49
N ASN A 26 19.76 17.64 -20.24
CA ASN A 26 19.63 17.07 -21.59
C ASN A 26 20.09 15.64 -21.89
N THR A 27 19.10 14.75 -22.05
CA THR A 27 18.76 14.20 -23.38
C THR A 27 17.25 14.24 -23.56
N LYS A 28 16.80 14.92 -24.62
CA LYS A 28 15.40 15.00 -25.01
C LYS A 28 14.96 13.65 -25.56
N GLU A 29 14.22 12.86 -24.78
CA GLU A 29 13.38 11.79 -25.31
C GLU A 29 11.91 12.09 -25.01
N LYS A 30 11.25 12.61 -26.06
CA LYS A 30 9.80 12.63 -26.32
C LYS A 30 8.88 12.94 -25.13
N GLU A 31 8.82 14.22 -24.76
CA GLU A 31 7.54 14.83 -24.40
C GLU A 31 6.60 14.74 -25.62
N GLY A 32 5.47 14.05 -25.49
CA GLY A 32 4.46 14.01 -26.56
C GLY A 32 3.65 12.73 -26.73
N ALA A 33 3.59 11.83 -25.76
CA ALA A 33 2.46 10.90 -25.68
C ALA A 33 1.53 11.41 -24.58
N GLU A 34 0.34 11.91 -24.96
CA GLU A 34 -0.79 11.90 -24.05
C GLU A 34 -0.98 10.43 -23.64
N HIS A 35 -0.45 10.06 -22.47
CA HIS A 35 -0.63 8.72 -21.95
C HIS A 35 -2.13 8.57 -21.68
N GLU A 36 -2.77 7.70 -22.45
CA GLU A 36 -4.16 7.34 -22.27
C GLU A 36 -4.39 6.98 -20.79
N GLU A 37 -5.27 7.73 -20.13
CA GLU A 37 -5.51 7.54 -18.70
C GLU A 37 -6.10 6.14 -18.45
N PHE A 38 -5.32 5.26 -17.81
CA PHE A 38 -5.76 3.92 -17.50
C PHE A 38 -6.55 3.89 -16.20
N GLY A 39 -7.86 4.12 -16.31
CA GLY A 39 -8.74 4.27 -15.16
C GLY A 39 -10.18 3.79 -15.37
N LEU A 40 -10.95 3.80 -14.29
CA LEU A 40 -12.39 3.55 -14.25
C LEU A 40 -13.07 4.75 -13.58
N SER A 41 -14.28 5.06 -14.03
CA SER A 41 -15.15 6.04 -13.40
C SER A 41 -16.60 5.59 -13.46
N ASN A 42 -17.40 6.11 -12.54
CA ASN A 42 -18.86 6.06 -12.54
C ASN A 42 -19.39 7.38 -11.94
N ASP A 43 -20.67 7.43 -11.60
CA ASP A 43 -21.30 8.64 -11.07
C ASP A 43 -20.85 9.01 -9.63
N GLU A 44 -20.11 8.12 -8.95
CA GLU A 44 -19.66 8.31 -7.57
C GLU A 44 -18.17 8.66 -7.48
N ILE A 45 -17.30 7.87 -8.12
CA ILE A 45 -15.84 8.00 -8.00
C ILE A 45 -15.08 7.76 -9.32
N CYS A 46 -13.85 8.26 -9.36
CA CYS A 46 -12.84 7.97 -10.38
C CYS A 46 -11.63 7.30 -9.74
N ILE A 47 -11.05 6.31 -10.43
CA ILE A 47 -9.81 5.61 -10.05
C ILE A 47 -8.90 5.51 -11.28
N LYS A 48 -7.60 5.79 -11.10
CA LYS A 48 -6.58 5.61 -12.16
C LYS A 48 -5.38 4.81 -11.63
N GLN A 49 -4.77 4.03 -12.53
CA GLN A 49 -3.59 3.20 -12.27
C GLN A 49 -2.41 3.65 -13.15
N ASP A 50 -1.20 3.68 -12.59
CA ASP A 50 -0.03 4.26 -13.24
C ASP A 50 0.71 3.21 -14.08
N LEU A 51 0.49 3.21 -15.40
CA LEU A 51 1.17 2.32 -16.33
C LEU A 51 2.67 2.61 -16.48
N MET A 52 3.17 3.72 -15.94
CA MET A 52 4.61 3.97 -15.87
C MET A 52 5.26 3.36 -14.62
N ARG A 53 4.46 2.92 -13.63
CA ARG A 53 4.92 2.44 -12.32
C ARG A 53 4.19 1.18 -11.87
N GLY A 54 4.35 0.12 -12.66
CA GLY A 54 3.81 -1.22 -12.36
C GLY A 54 2.28 -1.30 -12.14
N GLY A 55 1.53 -0.25 -12.49
CA GLY A 55 0.09 -0.22 -12.40
C GLY A 55 -0.47 0.01 -11.01
N ALA A 56 0.31 0.56 -10.08
CA ALA A 56 -0.22 0.91 -8.77
C ALA A 56 -1.36 1.93 -8.88
N ILE A 57 -2.29 1.92 -7.93
CA ILE A 57 -3.36 2.91 -7.89
C ILE A 57 -2.76 4.23 -7.38
N TYR A 58 -2.80 5.26 -8.21
CA TYR A 58 -2.20 6.57 -7.94
C TYR A 58 -3.23 7.67 -7.80
N TYR A 59 -4.47 7.41 -8.18
CA TYR A 59 -5.53 8.39 -8.19
C TYR A 59 -6.85 7.77 -7.75
N ILE A 60 -7.47 8.40 -6.75
CA ILE A 60 -8.88 8.17 -6.40
C ILE A 60 -9.49 9.54 -6.09
N SER A 61 -10.65 9.86 -6.65
CA SER A 61 -11.42 11.07 -6.34
C SER A 61 -12.92 10.81 -6.38
N ARG A 62 -13.72 11.76 -5.87
CA ARG A 62 -15.14 11.83 -6.24
C ARG A 62 -15.27 12.12 -7.72
N ALA A 63 -16.30 11.60 -8.38
CA ALA A 63 -16.50 11.76 -9.82
C ALA A 63 -16.57 13.23 -10.27
N THR A 64 -17.08 14.11 -9.41
CA THR A 64 -17.26 15.55 -9.68
C THR A 64 -16.09 16.42 -9.19
N GLU A 65 -15.03 15.81 -8.64
CA GLU A 65 -13.91 16.53 -8.04
C GLU A 65 -12.58 16.04 -8.60
N THR A 66 -11.57 16.91 -8.54
CA THR A 66 -10.20 16.58 -8.96
C THR A 66 -9.28 16.23 -7.79
N ARG A 67 -9.76 16.33 -6.55
CA ARG A 67 -8.99 16.05 -5.33
C ARG A 67 -8.58 14.58 -5.29
N ASN A 68 -7.29 14.33 -5.45
CA ASN A 68 -6.72 13.00 -5.32
C ASN A 68 -6.55 12.62 -3.84
N LEU A 69 -7.08 11.46 -3.45
CA LEU A 69 -7.00 10.93 -2.09
C LEU A 69 -5.75 10.07 -1.84
N VAL A 70 -5.03 9.69 -2.89
CA VAL A 70 -3.82 8.85 -2.81
C VAL A 70 -2.59 9.73 -2.69
N ASN A 71 -1.70 9.43 -1.76
CA ASN A 71 -0.41 10.11 -1.68
C ASN A 71 0.61 9.41 -2.59
N ILE A 72 1.23 10.19 -3.47
CA ILE A 72 2.10 9.74 -4.57
C ILE A 72 3.45 10.46 -4.54
N HIS A 73 3.85 11.01 -3.38
CA HIS A 73 5.05 11.83 -3.23
C HIS A 73 6.33 11.13 -3.72
N ASP A 74 6.45 9.82 -3.56
CA ASP A 74 7.59 9.03 -4.02
C ASP A 74 7.21 7.55 -4.26
N GLU A 75 8.15 6.75 -4.77
CA GLU A 75 7.89 5.36 -5.21
C GLU A 75 7.53 4.38 -4.08
N GLY A 76 7.79 4.76 -2.83
CA GLY A 76 7.37 3.99 -1.66
C GLY A 76 5.89 4.14 -1.29
N ARG A 77 5.17 5.08 -1.92
CA ARG A 77 3.78 5.42 -1.56
C ARG A 77 2.78 4.83 -2.55
N TYR A 78 1.65 5.45 -2.87
CA TYR A 78 0.57 4.85 -3.67
C TYR A 78 -0.24 3.81 -2.87
N ILE A 79 -1.25 3.23 -3.53
CA ILE A 79 -1.88 1.99 -3.05
C ILE A 79 -1.32 0.86 -3.90
N GLN A 80 -0.47 0.04 -3.29
CA GLN A 80 0.41 -0.88 -4.02
C GLN A 80 0.67 -2.21 -3.32
N GLN A 81 1.15 -3.18 -4.10
CA GLN A 81 1.68 -4.44 -3.59
C GLN A 81 3.11 -4.26 -3.05
N ALA A 82 3.33 -4.69 -1.82
CA ALA A 82 4.64 -4.77 -1.18
C ALA A 82 4.74 -6.07 -0.36
N TYR A 83 5.85 -6.80 -0.49
CA TYR A 83 6.01 -8.10 0.17
C TYR A 83 7.36 -8.23 0.84
N TYR A 84 7.48 -9.16 1.79
CA TYR A 84 8.71 -9.41 2.53
C TYR A 84 8.99 -10.90 2.62
N ALA A 85 10.22 -11.33 2.27
CA ALA A 85 10.62 -12.73 2.41
C ALA A 85 12.07 -12.90 2.87
N GLY A 86 12.31 -14.05 3.52
CA GLY A 86 13.64 -14.48 3.92
C GLY A 86 14.29 -13.63 5.01
N ARG A 87 15.61 -13.82 5.19
CA ARG A 87 16.45 -13.16 6.21
C ARG A 87 16.85 -11.76 5.77
N ASP A 88 17.11 -10.88 6.74
CA ASP A 88 17.73 -9.59 6.46
C ASP A 88 19.20 -9.82 6.09
N LEU A 89 19.64 -9.26 4.97
CA LEU A 89 20.99 -9.43 4.44
C LEU A 89 21.69 -8.08 4.31
N ASN A 90 22.98 -8.05 4.62
CA ASN A 90 23.87 -6.97 4.18
C ASN A 90 24.47 -7.36 2.83
N ARG A 91 24.02 -6.67 1.78
CA ARG A 91 24.47 -6.81 0.39
C ARG A 91 25.09 -5.51 -0.12
N GLN A 92 25.65 -4.66 0.77
CA GLN A 92 26.24 -3.38 0.37
C GLN A 92 27.38 -3.55 -0.65
N LYS A 93 28.12 -4.66 -0.58
CA LYS A 93 29.15 -5.01 -1.57
C LYS A 93 28.59 -5.24 -2.98
N ASP A 94 27.31 -5.58 -3.07
CA ASP A 94 26.58 -5.86 -4.31
C ASP A 94 25.72 -4.66 -4.75
N GLY A 95 25.84 -3.51 -4.07
CA GLY A 95 25.12 -2.27 -4.42
C GLY A 95 23.86 -1.98 -3.59
N GLN A 96 23.60 -2.73 -2.51
CA GLN A 96 22.50 -2.41 -1.59
C GLN A 96 22.70 -1.04 -0.94
N SER A 97 21.62 -0.26 -0.88
CA SER A 97 21.60 1.03 -0.20
C SER A 97 22.03 0.90 1.28
N PRO A 98 22.96 1.73 1.77
CA PRO A 98 23.33 1.75 3.19
C PRO A 98 22.15 2.10 4.11
N MET A 99 21.14 2.81 3.62
CA MET A 99 19.93 3.13 4.37
C MET A 99 19.04 1.90 4.59
N TRP A 100 19.15 0.91 3.71
CA TRP A 100 18.35 -0.31 3.68
C TRP A 100 19.28 -1.50 3.81
N SER A 101 20.06 -1.54 4.89
CA SER A 101 20.98 -2.64 5.21
C SER A 101 21.08 -2.87 6.72
N PRO A 102 20.91 -4.12 7.21
CA PRO A 102 20.50 -5.29 6.45
C PRO A 102 19.02 -5.20 6.01
N TRP A 103 18.66 -5.85 4.91
CA TRP A 103 17.28 -5.83 4.37
C TRP A 103 16.84 -7.19 3.82
N PRO A 104 15.56 -7.57 3.98
CA PRO A 104 15.03 -8.81 3.41
C PRO A 104 14.73 -8.66 1.91
N TRP A 105 14.29 -9.74 1.27
CA TRP A 105 13.74 -9.65 -0.08
C TRP A 105 12.43 -8.87 -0.04
N ASN A 106 12.36 -7.77 -0.80
CA ASN A 106 11.25 -6.83 -0.72
C ASN A 106 10.88 -6.25 -2.11
N PRO A 107 10.03 -6.95 -2.88
CA PRO A 107 9.50 -6.46 -4.15
C PRO A 107 8.46 -5.36 -3.93
N ILE A 108 8.58 -4.28 -4.70
CA ILE A 108 7.67 -3.12 -4.69
C ILE A 108 7.08 -2.91 -6.08
N GLN A 109 5.75 -2.78 -6.15
CA GLN A 109 5.02 -2.65 -7.41
C GLN A 109 5.33 -1.36 -8.15
N VAL A 110 5.60 -0.27 -7.44
CA VAL A 110 5.82 1.05 -8.04
C VAL A 110 7.25 1.19 -8.57
N GLY A 111 8.24 0.92 -7.72
CA GLY A 111 9.66 1.05 -8.05
C GLY A 111 10.58 0.94 -6.83
N ASP A 112 11.87 1.16 -7.04
CA ASP A 112 12.88 1.12 -5.98
C ASP A 112 13.17 2.51 -5.34
N TYR A 113 14.01 2.53 -4.31
CA TYR A 113 14.41 3.76 -3.61
C TYR A 113 15.13 4.79 -4.48
N ALA A 114 15.67 4.37 -5.63
CA ALA A 114 16.44 5.18 -6.57
C ALA A 114 15.58 5.66 -7.76
N CYS A 115 14.26 5.47 -7.69
CA CYS A 115 13.28 5.86 -8.68
C CYS A 115 13.34 5.06 -10.01
N ASN A 116 13.89 3.84 -9.99
CA ASN A 116 13.71 2.92 -11.13
C ASN A 116 12.37 2.22 -10.99
N ARG A 117 11.62 2.17 -12.09
CA ARG A 117 10.19 1.83 -12.06
C ARG A 117 9.97 0.36 -12.43
N ALA A 118 8.95 -0.24 -11.82
CA ALA A 118 8.51 -1.56 -12.21
C ALA A 118 8.03 -1.60 -13.67
N GLN A 119 8.36 -2.69 -14.36
CA GLN A 119 8.04 -2.86 -15.78
C GLN A 119 6.65 -3.46 -15.96
N ILE A 120 5.77 -2.80 -16.72
CA ILE A 120 4.51 -3.39 -17.18
C ILE A 120 4.79 -4.51 -18.20
N LEU A 121 4.18 -5.66 -17.98
CA LEU A 121 4.21 -6.82 -18.89
C LEU A 121 2.91 -6.94 -19.70
N ASP A 122 1.77 -6.65 -19.08
CA ASP A 122 0.46 -6.71 -19.73
C ASP A 122 -0.52 -5.81 -18.97
N TYR A 123 -1.51 -5.27 -19.68
CA TYR A 123 -2.61 -4.53 -19.08
C TYR A 123 -3.85 -4.60 -19.96
N LYS A 124 -5.03 -4.62 -19.33
CA LYS A 124 -6.30 -4.71 -20.04
C LYS A 124 -7.41 -4.02 -19.29
N LYS A 125 -8.22 -3.23 -19.99
CA LYS A 125 -9.50 -2.71 -19.49
C LYS A 125 -10.65 -3.51 -20.10
N THR A 126 -11.61 -3.92 -19.30
CA THR A 126 -12.81 -4.66 -19.76
C THR A 126 -13.99 -4.27 -18.90
N GLY A 127 -14.96 -3.55 -19.48
CA GLY A 127 -16.11 -3.03 -18.74
C GLY A 127 -15.67 -2.18 -17.55
N ASN A 128 -16.09 -2.59 -16.36
CA ASN A 128 -15.75 -1.95 -15.09
C ASN A 128 -14.53 -2.57 -14.38
N SER A 129 -13.67 -3.28 -15.12
CA SER A 129 -12.48 -3.92 -14.57
C SER A 129 -11.21 -3.52 -15.32
N LEU A 130 -10.12 -3.42 -14.57
CA LEU A 130 -8.75 -3.26 -15.03
C LEU A 130 -7.94 -4.49 -14.61
N TYR A 131 -7.04 -4.94 -15.48
CA TYR A 131 -6.03 -5.95 -15.21
C TYR A 131 -4.66 -5.34 -15.49
N ILE A 132 -3.69 -5.61 -14.61
CA ILE A 132 -2.29 -5.25 -14.80
C ILE A 132 -1.40 -6.41 -14.38
N LYS A 133 -0.31 -6.60 -15.11
CA LYS A 133 0.78 -7.50 -14.80
C LYS A 133 2.12 -6.76 -14.91
N CYS A 134 2.98 -6.89 -13.92
CA CYS A 134 4.28 -6.22 -13.92
C CYS A 134 5.40 -7.06 -13.28
N VAL A 135 6.65 -6.64 -13.52
CA VAL A 135 7.84 -7.09 -12.79
C VAL A 135 8.18 -6.01 -11.76
N PRO A 136 8.08 -6.29 -10.45
CA PRO A 136 8.44 -5.34 -9.40
C PRO A 136 9.95 -5.21 -9.22
N MET A 137 10.36 -4.13 -8.57
CA MET A 137 11.77 -3.85 -8.23
C MET A 137 12.04 -4.19 -6.77
N LEU A 138 13.29 -4.54 -6.43
CA LEU A 138 13.72 -4.64 -5.03
C LEU A 138 13.89 -3.24 -4.45
N TRP A 139 13.24 -2.96 -3.33
CA TRP A 139 13.32 -1.63 -2.72
C TRP A 139 14.74 -1.21 -2.34
N ASP A 140 15.58 -2.12 -1.85
CA ASP A 140 16.90 -1.82 -1.28
C ASP A 140 18.03 -1.74 -2.32
N MET A 141 17.76 -2.10 -3.57
CA MET A 141 18.74 -2.22 -4.65
C MET A 141 18.32 -1.31 -5.82
N ALA A 142 19.24 -0.49 -6.31
CA ALA A 142 18.96 0.37 -7.46
C ALA A 142 18.94 -0.47 -8.75
N ASP A 143 17.88 -0.33 -9.54
CA ASP A 143 17.65 -0.93 -10.84
C ASP A 143 17.74 -2.48 -10.82
N CYS A 144 17.19 -3.09 -9.77
CA CYS A 144 17.22 -4.54 -9.60
C CYS A 144 15.80 -5.14 -9.57
N PRO A 145 15.37 -5.82 -10.65
CA PRO A 145 14.12 -6.59 -10.65
C PRO A 145 14.09 -7.65 -9.55
N ALA A 146 12.95 -7.82 -8.90
CA ALA A 146 12.83 -8.68 -7.72
C ALA A 146 12.67 -10.17 -8.02
N GLU A 147 12.85 -10.59 -9.28
CA GLU A 147 12.59 -11.96 -9.75
C GLU A 147 11.19 -12.44 -9.34
N ALA A 148 10.18 -11.63 -9.61
CA ALA A 148 8.79 -11.94 -9.34
C ALA A 148 7.88 -11.33 -10.41
N VAL A 149 6.63 -11.79 -10.41
CA VAL A 149 5.55 -11.19 -11.20
C VAL A 149 4.42 -10.83 -10.26
N MET A 150 3.91 -9.61 -10.40
CA MET A 150 2.71 -9.15 -9.72
C MET A 150 1.57 -9.03 -10.74
N GLU A 151 0.40 -9.51 -10.37
CA GLU A 151 -0.85 -9.32 -11.10
C GLU A 151 -1.85 -8.61 -10.19
N GLN A 152 -2.64 -7.72 -10.78
CA GLN A 152 -3.68 -6.96 -10.10
C GLN A 152 -4.95 -6.91 -10.97
N TRP A 153 -6.09 -7.26 -10.37
CA TRP A 153 -7.41 -7.10 -10.96
C TRP A 153 -8.20 -6.10 -10.13
N THR A 154 -8.52 -4.94 -10.70
CA THR A 154 -9.26 -3.85 -10.07
C THR A 154 -10.65 -3.79 -10.67
N THR A 155 -11.70 -3.80 -9.86
CA THR A 155 -13.10 -3.67 -10.32
C THR A 155 -13.80 -2.55 -9.55
N LEU A 156 -14.52 -1.69 -10.28
CA LEU A 156 -15.26 -0.57 -9.70
C LEU A 156 -16.77 -0.86 -9.71
N LYS A 157 -17.43 -0.68 -8.56
CA LYS A 157 -18.90 -0.73 -8.42
C LYS A 157 -19.38 0.28 -7.38
N GLY A 158 -20.15 1.28 -7.81
CA GLY A 158 -20.52 2.42 -6.98
C GLY A 158 -19.26 3.05 -6.36
N ASN A 159 -19.28 3.29 -5.05
CA ASN A 159 -18.13 3.78 -4.28
C ASN A 159 -17.15 2.71 -3.78
N VAL A 160 -17.22 1.47 -4.28
CA VAL A 160 -16.36 0.36 -3.86
C VAL A 160 -15.42 -0.04 -4.98
N ILE A 161 -14.13 -0.10 -4.66
CA ILE A 161 -13.07 -0.64 -5.51
C ILE A 161 -12.66 -1.98 -4.92
N LYS A 162 -12.97 -3.08 -5.61
CA LYS A 162 -12.45 -4.41 -5.28
C LYS A 162 -11.12 -4.61 -5.99
N VAL A 163 -10.09 -5.01 -5.26
CA VAL A 163 -8.79 -5.34 -5.83
C VAL A 163 -8.40 -6.74 -5.41
N ARG A 164 -8.07 -7.58 -6.39
CA ARG A 164 -7.42 -8.87 -6.18
C ARG A 164 -5.99 -8.77 -6.65
N ASN A 165 -5.07 -9.24 -5.83
CA ASN A 165 -3.64 -9.27 -6.11
C ASN A 165 -3.13 -10.70 -6.16
N LYS A 166 -2.07 -10.90 -6.95
CA LYS A 166 -1.33 -12.16 -6.98
C LYS A 166 0.15 -11.89 -7.20
N LEU A 167 0.97 -12.46 -6.33
CA LEU A 167 2.42 -12.53 -6.46
C LEU A 167 2.83 -13.93 -6.91
N VAL A 168 3.75 -14.00 -7.85
CA VAL A 168 4.48 -15.22 -8.21
C VAL A 168 5.97 -14.96 -8.03
N CYS A 169 6.57 -15.55 -6.99
CA CYS A 169 8.01 -15.52 -6.79
C CYS A 169 8.70 -16.45 -7.78
N GLN A 170 9.80 -15.99 -8.37
CA GLN A 170 10.62 -16.73 -9.33
C GLN A 170 12.11 -16.58 -9.02
N ARG A 171 12.45 -16.40 -7.74
CA ARG A 171 13.84 -16.17 -7.32
C ARG A 171 14.71 -17.37 -7.68
N THR A 172 15.83 -17.10 -8.33
CA THR A 172 16.73 -18.16 -8.82
C THR A 172 17.73 -18.59 -7.74
N ASP A 173 18.18 -17.64 -6.92
CA ASP A 173 19.13 -17.88 -5.83
C ASP A 173 18.47 -18.43 -4.54
N SER A 174 19.30 -18.59 -3.50
CA SER A 174 18.86 -18.96 -2.15
C SER A 174 19.40 -18.03 -1.06
N ILE A 175 19.85 -16.82 -1.41
CA ILE A 175 20.61 -15.95 -0.47
C ILE A 175 19.75 -15.56 0.74
N TYR A 176 18.46 -15.34 0.52
CA TYR A 176 17.51 -14.96 1.58
C TYR A 176 17.08 -16.14 2.48
N GLY A 177 17.43 -17.38 2.12
CA GLY A 177 16.85 -18.57 2.72
C GLY A 177 15.36 -18.74 2.37
N GLU A 178 14.68 -19.64 3.09
CA GLU A 178 13.33 -20.09 2.77
C GLU A 178 12.39 -20.02 3.96
N GLY A 179 11.13 -19.62 3.73
CA GLY A 179 10.04 -19.82 4.71
C GLY A 179 10.16 -19.04 6.02
N VAL A 180 10.95 -17.97 6.04
CA VAL A 180 11.04 -17.04 7.18
C VAL A 180 9.69 -16.35 7.36
N LYS A 181 9.20 -16.33 8.60
CA LYS A 181 7.93 -15.68 8.97
C LYS A 181 8.06 -14.18 8.77
N ARG A 182 7.23 -13.58 7.92
CA ARG A 182 7.20 -12.14 7.67
C ARG A 182 5.77 -11.65 7.54
N ASP A 183 5.55 -10.45 8.04
CA ASP A 183 4.30 -9.73 7.83
C ASP A 183 4.26 -9.22 6.38
N GLN A 184 3.11 -9.40 5.73
CA GLN A 184 2.82 -8.87 4.41
C GLN A 184 1.78 -7.78 4.52
N GLU A 185 1.98 -6.70 3.78
CA GLU A 185 1.02 -5.61 3.65
C GLU A 185 0.05 -5.98 2.53
N ILE A 186 -1.22 -6.19 2.88
CA ILE A 186 -2.23 -6.76 1.97
C ILE A 186 -3.45 -5.84 1.80
N PRO A 187 -3.29 -4.59 1.33
CA PRO A 187 -2.08 -3.99 0.71
C PRO A 187 -1.43 -2.90 1.59
N ALA A 188 -0.40 -2.23 1.07
CA ALA A 188 0.03 -0.93 1.57
C ALA A 188 -0.85 0.19 0.97
N VAL A 189 -1.47 1.03 1.81
CA VAL A 189 -2.36 2.12 1.41
C VAL A 189 -1.84 3.45 1.93
N TYR A 190 -1.28 4.28 1.04
CA TYR A 190 -0.87 5.64 1.35
C TYR A 190 -1.90 6.66 0.86
N LEU A 191 -2.47 7.38 1.82
CA LEU A 191 -3.47 8.42 1.61
C LEU A 191 -2.89 9.79 1.92
N ILE A 192 -3.56 10.82 1.41
CA ILE A 192 -3.24 12.21 1.75
C ILE A 192 -3.39 12.45 3.26
N SER A 193 -2.52 13.27 3.85
CA SER A 193 -2.58 13.52 5.30
C SER A 193 -3.79 14.35 5.74
N ALA A 194 -4.49 14.98 4.80
CA ALA A 194 -5.79 15.61 5.04
C ALA A 194 -6.90 14.63 5.47
N LEU A 195 -6.74 13.33 5.20
CA LEU A 195 -7.56 12.29 5.84
C LEU A 195 -6.89 11.90 7.16
N LYS A 196 -7.16 12.68 8.22
CA LYS A 196 -6.39 12.68 9.46
C LYS A 196 -6.99 11.91 10.62
N ASN A 197 -8.25 11.50 10.53
CA ASN A 197 -8.96 10.83 11.63
C ASN A 197 -9.08 9.32 11.36
N LEU A 198 -8.55 8.49 12.27
CA LEU A 198 -8.52 7.03 12.11
C LEU A 198 -9.64 6.35 12.91
N TYR A 199 -10.40 5.48 12.24
CA TYR A 199 -11.53 4.75 12.83
C TYR A 199 -11.50 3.27 12.50
N SER A 200 -12.02 2.47 13.43
CA SER A 200 -12.36 1.05 13.22
C SER A 200 -13.31 0.57 14.33
N TYR A 201 -13.73 -0.69 14.25
CA TYR A 201 -14.41 -1.41 15.33
C TYR A 201 -13.45 -2.37 16.02
N PHE A 202 -13.30 -2.22 17.34
CA PHE A 202 -12.41 -3.02 18.20
C PHE A 202 -13.18 -3.79 19.29
N GLY A 203 -14.51 -3.84 19.17
CA GLY A 203 -15.34 -4.51 20.17
C GLY A 203 -15.39 -6.03 19.98
N SER A 204 -15.97 -6.71 20.95
CA SER A 204 -16.13 -8.17 20.96
C SER A 204 -17.39 -8.68 20.23
N ALA A 205 -18.22 -7.78 19.70
CA ALA A 205 -19.45 -8.10 18.98
C ALA A 205 -19.41 -7.53 17.54
N PRO A 206 -18.49 -8.01 16.69
CA PRO A 206 -18.33 -7.46 15.33
C PRO A 206 -19.59 -7.67 14.48
N PHE A 207 -19.82 -6.75 13.54
CA PHE A 207 -20.94 -6.79 12.59
C PHE A 207 -22.32 -6.63 13.22
N THR A 208 -22.40 -6.00 14.41
CA THR A 208 -23.66 -5.75 15.14
C THR A 208 -24.12 -4.28 15.11
N ASN A 209 -23.38 -3.42 14.40
CA ASN A 209 -23.54 -1.96 14.42
C ASN A 209 -23.22 -1.29 15.77
N ALA A 210 -22.65 -2.01 16.75
CA ALA A 210 -22.09 -1.39 17.95
C ALA A 210 -21.08 -0.28 17.58
N SER A 211 -20.97 0.78 18.39
CA SER A 211 -20.22 1.98 18.03
C SER A 211 -18.77 1.71 17.60
N VAL A 212 -18.35 2.37 16.52
CA VAL A 212 -16.93 2.43 16.12
C VAL A 212 -16.16 3.35 17.07
N ARG A 213 -14.84 3.22 17.10
CA ARG A 213 -13.95 4.03 17.94
C ARG A 213 -13.00 4.83 17.06
N GLN A 214 -12.90 6.13 17.31
CA GLN A 214 -11.76 6.93 16.86
C GLN A 214 -10.55 6.50 17.68
N THR A 215 -9.46 6.13 17.00
CA THR A 215 -8.22 5.72 17.66
C THR A 215 -7.12 6.73 17.42
N GLU A 216 -6.13 6.73 18.31
CA GLU A 216 -4.98 7.62 18.21
C GLU A 216 -4.20 7.33 16.92
N VAL A 217 -3.84 8.38 16.19
CA VAL A 217 -2.98 8.30 15.00
C VAL A 217 -1.52 8.44 15.43
N LYS A 218 -0.82 7.31 15.50
CA LYS A 218 0.60 7.30 15.84
C LYS A 218 1.44 7.99 14.76
N GLN A 219 2.43 8.76 15.20
CA GLN A 219 3.38 9.42 14.32
C GLN A 219 4.59 8.54 14.09
N LEU A 220 4.94 8.37 12.82
CA LEU A 220 6.24 7.85 12.44
C LEU A 220 7.29 8.97 12.56
N ILE A 221 8.35 8.71 13.31
CA ILE A 221 9.58 9.51 13.29
C ILE A 221 10.70 8.63 12.74
N LEU A 222 11.34 9.09 11.67
CA LEU A 222 12.42 8.35 11.02
C LEU A 222 13.59 8.14 12.00
N ASN A 223 14.16 6.94 11.97
CA ASN A 223 15.28 6.52 12.82
C ASN A 223 14.98 6.51 14.32
N ASP A 224 13.70 6.58 14.71
CA ASP A 224 13.27 6.43 16.09
C ASP A 224 12.37 5.18 16.24
N PRO A 225 12.88 4.08 16.83
CA PRO A 225 12.12 2.84 16.94
C PRO A 225 10.92 2.94 17.89
N GLU A 226 10.86 3.96 18.77
CA GLU A 226 9.73 4.17 19.68
C GLU A 226 8.57 4.91 18.99
N HIS A 227 8.82 5.52 17.83
CA HIS A 227 7.84 6.28 17.06
C HIS A 227 7.64 5.65 15.69
N PHE A 228 6.96 4.51 15.67
CA PHE A 228 6.58 3.77 14.47
C PHE A 228 5.08 3.92 14.16
N TRP A 229 4.61 3.34 13.06
CA TRP A 229 3.18 3.16 12.82
C TRP A 229 2.52 2.45 14.01
N GLY A 230 1.26 2.80 14.29
CA GLY A 230 0.48 2.10 15.30
C GLY A 230 0.19 0.68 14.83
N ALA A 231 0.35 -0.30 15.73
CA ALA A 231 -0.08 -1.67 15.52
C ALA A 231 -1.42 -1.89 16.23
N TYR A 232 -2.41 -2.37 15.48
CA TYR A 232 -3.77 -2.61 15.96
C TYR A 232 -4.12 -4.08 15.70
N ASP A 233 -4.18 -4.90 16.74
CA ASP A 233 -4.30 -6.37 16.62
C ASP A 233 -5.76 -6.89 16.61
N ASP A 234 -6.73 -6.01 16.86
CA ASP A 234 -8.09 -6.34 17.23
C ASP A 234 -9.15 -5.57 16.42
N ALA A 235 -8.85 -5.17 15.19
CA ALA A 235 -9.85 -4.64 14.26
C ALA A 235 -10.80 -5.78 13.84
N SER A 236 -11.78 -6.09 14.69
CA SER A 236 -12.56 -7.33 14.66
C SER A 236 -13.59 -7.39 13.52
N GLU A 237 -13.78 -6.28 12.81
CA GLU A 237 -14.54 -6.23 11.55
C GLU A 237 -13.65 -6.23 10.30
N CYS A 238 -12.33 -6.40 10.46
CA CYS A 238 -11.33 -6.47 9.40
C CYS A 238 -11.23 -5.21 8.50
N TRP A 239 -11.55 -4.03 9.02
CA TRP A 239 -11.40 -2.75 8.32
C TRP A 239 -10.82 -1.65 9.21
N MET A 240 -10.17 -0.68 8.60
CA MET A 240 -9.85 0.62 9.20
C MET A 240 -10.12 1.74 8.17
N ALA A 241 -10.38 2.96 8.62
CA ALA A 241 -10.62 4.09 7.73
C ALA A 241 -9.90 5.36 8.20
N PHE A 242 -9.31 6.08 7.26
CA PHE A 242 -8.91 7.46 7.44
C PHE A 242 -9.96 8.37 6.81
N VAL A 243 -10.46 9.32 7.60
CA VAL A 243 -11.48 10.29 7.19
C VAL A 243 -11.04 11.72 7.56
N ASP A 244 -11.60 12.70 6.89
CA ASP A 244 -11.47 14.11 7.24
C ASP A 244 -12.38 14.50 8.42
N ASP A 245 -12.47 15.80 8.72
CA ASP A 245 -13.29 16.33 9.82
C ASP A 245 -14.80 16.22 9.56
N SER A 246 -15.21 15.98 8.31
CA SER A 246 -16.60 15.69 7.93
C SER A 246 -16.96 14.19 8.03
N LEU A 247 -16.02 13.37 8.51
CA LEU A 247 -16.10 11.91 8.54
C LEU A 247 -16.20 11.27 7.16
N TRP A 248 -15.70 11.94 6.13
CA TRP A 248 -15.62 11.41 4.77
C TRP A 248 -14.18 11.02 4.42
N GLY A 249 -13.98 9.89 3.75
CA GLY A 249 -12.64 9.45 3.36
C GLY A 249 -12.62 8.05 2.75
N VAL A 250 -11.59 7.28 3.13
CA VAL A 250 -11.30 5.97 2.54
C VAL A 250 -11.22 4.91 3.63
N GLY A 251 -12.06 3.88 3.51
CA GLY A 251 -11.98 2.64 4.27
C GLY A 251 -11.20 1.58 3.52
N VAL A 252 -10.35 0.84 4.24
CA VAL A 252 -9.62 -0.32 3.75
C VAL A 252 -10.17 -1.55 4.46
N TYR A 253 -10.82 -2.44 3.70
CA TYR A 253 -11.37 -3.69 4.21
C TYR A 253 -10.66 -4.87 3.57
N THR A 254 -10.14 -5.78 4.39
CA THR A 254 -9.46 -7.00 3.94
C THR A 254 -9.95 -8.17 4.77
N PRO A 255 -10.86 -9.01 4.24
CA PRO A 255 -11.53 -10.05 5.03
C PRO A 255 -10.60 -10.98 5.81
N SER A 256 -9.38 -11.20 5.31
CA SER A 256 -8.37 -12.07 5.93
C SER A 256 -7.48 -11.40 6.99
N ALA A 257 -7.70 -10.13 7.34
CA ALA A 257 -6.83 -9.38 8.24
C ALA A 257 -7.61 -8.69 9.36
N THR A 258 -7.31 -9.07 10.61
CA THR A 258 -7.76 -8.35 11.82
C THR A 258 -6.66 -7.49 12.44
N ARG A 259 -5.41 -7.69 12.00
CA ARG A 259 -4.26 -6.89 12.42
C ARG A 259 -3.89 -5.87 11.35
N PHE A 260 -3.61 -4.65 11.78
CA PHE A 260 -3.27 -3.54 10.90
C PHE A 260 -2.06 -2.77 11.44
N LEU A 261 -1.26 -2.23 10.52
CA LEU A 261 -0.51 -1.01 10.79
C LEU A 261 -1.34 0.18 10.33
N ALA A 262 -1.35 1.25 11.12
CA ALA A 262 -1.83 2.54 10.65
C ALA A 262 -1.17 3.70 11.39
N GLY A 263 -1.06 4.85 10.73
CA GLY A 263 -0.49 6.03 11.35
C GLY A 263 -0.28 7.16 10.36
N ARG A 264 0.57 8.11 10.72
CA ARG A 264 0.91 9.25 9.85
C ARG A 264 2.39 9.58 9.92
N TYR A 265 2.93 10.00 8.78
CA TYR A 265 4.23 10.63 8.69
C TYR A 265 4.03 12.11 8.38
N GLY A 266 4.86 12.95 9.00
CA GLY A 266 4.83 14.41 8.82
C GLY A 266 3.73 15.11 9.62
N ASN A 267 3.99 16.38 9.94
CA ASN A 267 3.11 17.18 10.80
C ASN A 267 2.00 17.93 10.03
N ASP A 268 2.10 18.03 8.71
CA ASP A 268 1.09 18.67 7.87
C ASP A 268 -0.19 17.81 7.82
N LEU A 269 -1.27 18.36 8.36
CA LEU A 269 -2.58 17.72 8.46
C LEU A 269 -3.52 18.10 7.32
N GLU A 270 -3.08 18.92 6.38
CA GLU A 270 -3.87 19.37 5.23
C GLU A 270 -3.15 19.04 3.90
N GLY A 271 -2.14 18.17 3.97
CA GLY A 271 -1.33 17.78 2.84
C GLY A 271 -2.12 17.02 1.78
N ASP A 272 -1.70 17.19 0.53
CA ASP A 272 -2.34 16.62 -0.64
C ASP A 272 -1.59 15.39 -1.18
N ALA A 273 -1.87 15.02 -2.42
CA ALA A 273 -1.27 13.86 -3.08
C ALA A 273 0.24 13.98 -3.29
N LEU A 274 0.78 15.19 -3.39
CA LEU A 274 2.20 15.47 -3.59
C LEU A 274 2.91 15.87 -2.30
N SER A 275 2.18 16.08 -1.21
CA SER A 275 2.78 16.39 0.10
C SER A 275 3.64 15.25 0.62
N SER A 276 4.73 15.60 1.32
CA SER A 276 5.56 14.62 2.02
C SER A 276 4.85 14.02 3.23
N ALA A 277 3.87 14.70 3.84
CA ALA A 277 3.03 14.13 4.89
C ALA A 277 2.00 13.14 4.31
N THR A 278 1.72 12.05 5.03
CA THR A 278 0.80 11.00 4.56
C THR A 278 0.11 10.28 5.71
N SER A 279 -1.11 9.82 5.48
CA SER A 279 -1.81 8.86 6.33
C SER A 279 -1.66 7.45 5.74
N TYR A 280 -1.28 6.49 6.57
CA TYR A 280 -0.91 5.13 6.14
C TYR A 280 -1.81 4.07 6.78
N ILE A 281 -2.30 3.11 6.00
CA ILE A 281 -2.99 1.91 6.47
C ILE A 281 -2.41 0.68 5.76
N ALA A 282 -2.12 -0.38 6.51
CA ALA A 282 -1.84 -1.70 5.96
C ALA A 282 -2.49 -2.81 6.80
N PRO A 283 -3.50 -3.51 6.26
CA PRO A 283 -3.91 -4.80 6.79
C PRO A 283 -2.74 -5.79 6.67
N LEU A 284 -2.50 -6.57 7.73
CA LEU A 284 -1.37 -7.49 7.80
C LEU A 284 -1.80 -8.95 7.74
N ARG A 285 -1.07 -9.74 6.96
CA ARG A 285 -1.11 -11.20 7.01
C ARG A 285 0.30 -11.76 7.12
N VAL A 286 0.47 -12.74 8.00
CA VAL A 286 1.77 -13.36 8.17
C VAL A 286 1.95 -14.48 7.16
N GLU A 287 3.04 -14.45 6.40
CA GLU A 287 3.39 -15.47 5.42
C GLU A 287 4.79 -16.04 5.63
N ARG A 288 5.06 -17.16 4.95
CA ARG A 288 6.36 -17.84 4.88
C ARG A 288 6.76 -18.03 3.43
N LEU A 289 6.90 -16.93 2.71
CA LEU A 289 7.22 -16.96 1.29
C LEU A 289 8.58 -17.65 1.05
N LYS A 290 8.56 -18.54 0.07
CA LYS A 290 9.72 -19.26 -0.50
C LYS A 290 10.08 -18.68 -1.85
N LYS A 291 11.22 -19.07 -2.40
CA LYS A 291 11.71 -18.57 -3.70
C LYS A 291 10.76 -18.77 -4.88
N ASN A 292 9.85 -19.74 -4.78
CA ASN A 292 8.84 -20.10 -5.79
C ASN A 292 7.39 -20.04 -5.27
N SER A 293 7.13 -19.27 -4.21
CA SER A 293 5.77 -19.14 -3.69
C SER A 293 4.84 -18.38 -4.62
N VAL A 294 3.56 -18.76 -4.58
CA VAL A 294 2.46 -17.97 -5.12
C VAL A 294 1.63 -17.51 -3.93
N MET A 295 1.28 -16.22 -3.90
CA MET A 295 0.41 -15.64 -2.88
C MET A 295 -0.65 -14.82 -3.58
N ASP A 296 -1.89 -14.92 -3.13
CA ASP A 296 -2.97 -14.05 -3.54
C ASP A 296 -3.73 -13.52 -2.33
N TYR A 297 -4.38 -12.38 -2.54
CA TYR A 297 -5.29 -11.78 -1.58
C TYR A 297 -6.24 -10.84 -2.30
N GLU A 298 -7.31 -10.46 -1.62
CA GLU A 298 -8.21 -9.42 -2.06
C GLU A 298 -8.46 -8.42 -0.94
N TYR A 299 -8.70 -7.18 -1.35
CA TYR A 299 -9.08 -6.09 -0.47
C TYR A 299 -10.08 -5.18 -1.17
N TYR A 300 -10.67 -4.30 -0.38
CA TYR A 300 -11.68 -3.35 -0.82
C TYR A 300 -11.29 -1.97 -0.33
N LEU A 301 -11.31 -1.00 -1.23
CA LEU A 301 -11.28 0.42 -0.89
C LEU A 301 -12.71 0.94 -1.01
N ILE A 302 -13.18 1.59 0.04
CA ILE A 302 -14.55 2.10 0.12
C ILE A 302 -14.49 3.59 0.37
N ILE A 303 -15.03 4.37 -0.56
CA ILE A 303 -14.93 5.83 -0.54
C ILE A 303 -16.26 6.39 -0.04
N GLY A 304 -16.27 7.19 1.01
CA GLY A 304 -17.55 7.68 1.54
C GLY A 304 -17.46 8.22 2.94
N SER A 305 -18.63 8.52 3.51
CA SER A 305 -18.75 8.78 4.93
C SER A 305 -18.49 7.50 5.75
N LEU A 306 -18.04 7.66 6.99
CA LEU A 306 -17.66 6.55 7.86
C LEU A 306 -18.77 5.50 8.06
N ASP A 307 -20.02 5.92 8.13
CA ASP A 307 -21.20 5.05 8.21
C ASP A 307 -21.41 4.25 6.92
N ILE A 308 -21.26 4.89 5.75
CA ILE A 308 -21.33 4.23 4.44
C ILE A 308 -20.19 3.24 4.27
N ILE A 309 -18.98 3.59 4.69
CA ILE A 309 -17.81 2.69 4.67
C ILE A 309 -18.15 1.40 5.41
N ARG A 310 -18.58 1.50 6.67
CA ARG A 310 -18.90 0.32 7.48
C ARG A 310 -20.10 -0.46 6.93
N LYS A 311 -21.13 0.23 6.43
CA LYS A 311 -22.28 -0.42 5.80
C LYS A 311 -21.84 -1.27 4.60
N LYS A 312 -20.98 -0.74 3.73
CA LYS A 312 -20.43 -1.48 2.58
C LYS A 312 -19.59 -2.67 3.01
N VAL A 313 -18.82 -2.58 4.10
CA VAL A 313 -18.13 -3.76 4.67
C VAL A 313 -19.12 -4.89 4.96
N TYR A 314 -20.28 -4.58 5.53
CA TYR A 314 -21.28 -5.61 5.86
C TYR A 314 -21.92 -6.20 4.60
N GLU A 315 -22.27 -5.34 3.63
CA GLU A 315 -22.79 -5.78 2.32
C GLU A 315 -21.80 -6.72 1.60
N ILE A 316 -20.52 -6.37 1.59
CA ILE A 316 -19.45 -7.19 0.99
C ILE A 316 -19.33 -8.53 1.71
N ARG A 317 -19.28 -8.52 3.05
CA ARG A 317 -19.21 -9.75 3.86
C ARG A 317 -20.39 -10.68 3.60
N GLU A 318 -21.57 -10.15 3.35
CA GLU A 318 -22.78 -10.91 3.05
C GLU A 318 -22.90 -11.32 1.57
N ASN A 319 -21.87 -11.04 0.75
CA ASN A 319 -21.88 -11.25 -0.70
C ASN A 319 -23.01 -10.52 -1.45
N LYS A 320 -23.42 -9.37 -0.91
CA LYS A 320 -24.47 -8.51 -1.49
C LYS A 320 -23.90 -7.32 -2.29
N TRP A 321 -22.59 -7.36 -2.58
CA TRP A 321 -21.87 -6.23 -3.16
C TRP A 321 -22.15 -5.99 -4.62
#